data_AF-A0A2I0EYF3-F1
#
_entry.id   AF-A0A2I0EYF3-F1
#
_cell.length_a   1.000
_cell.length_b   1.000
_cell.length_c   1.000
_cell.angle_alpha   90.00
_cell.angle_beta   90.00
_cell.angle_gamma   90.00
#
_symmetry.space_group_name_H-M   'P 1'
#
loop_
_entity.id
_entity.type
_entity.pdbx_description
1 polymer ?
#
loop_
_entity_poly.entity_id
_entity_poly.type
_entity_poly.pdbx_seq_one_letter_code
_entity_poly.pdbx_strand_id
1 'polypeptide(L)'
;LTQQQDFMGLSVQAVDGVVYSLPYTDENLQHFSSSKGRTKEAPYPQMRSVCLINTDTHEIIDTTLGDMGQGEITLARQLNVQDNSITL
;
A
#
# COMPACT_ATOMS: atom_id res chain seq x y z
N LEU A 1 21.22 -5.23 21.54
CA LEU A 1 21.30 -5.64 20.13
C LEU A 1 19.95 -6.28 19.81
N THR A 2 19.08 -5.55 19.12
CA THR A 2 17.79 -6.08 18.66
C THR A 2 18.07 -7.27 17.75
N GLN A 3 17.40 -8.40 18.02
CA GLN A 3 17.54 -9.60 17.21
C GLN A 3 16.76 -9.35 15.93
N GLN A 4 17.49 -9.06 14.85
CA GLN A 4 16.89 -8.77 13.55
C GLN A 4 16.18 -10.03 13.05
N GLN A 5 14.87 -9.93 12.82
CA GLN A 5 14.09 -11.04 12.31
C GLN A 5 14.45 -11.30 10.84
N ASP A 6 15.26 -12.33 10.60
CA ASP A 6 15.64 -12.80 9.27
C ASP A 6 15.03 -14.17 8.95
N PHE A 7 14.88 -14.45 7.66
CA PHE A 7 14.52 -15.78 7.16
C PHE A 7 15.67 -16.30 6.31
N MET A 8 16.45 -17.24 6.85
CA MET A 8 17.63 -17.79 6.18
C MET A 8 18.63 -16.71 5.74
N GLY A 9 18.79 -15.64 6.54
CA GLY A 9 19.64 -14.50 6.19
C GLY A 9 19.05 -13.49 5.21
N LEU A 10 17.76 -13.62 4.83
CA LEU A 10 17.02 -12.62 4.08
C LEU A 10 16.23 -11.70 5.03
N SER A 11 16.19 -10.41 4.72
CA SER A 11 15.27 -9.47 5.39
C SER A 11 13.83 -9.85 5.04
N VAL A 12 12.97 -9.97 6.05
CA VAL A 12 11.54 -10.25 5.83
C VAL A 12 10.78 -8.93 5.65
N GLN A 13 10.01 -8.86 4.57
CA GLN A 13 9.20 -7.70 4.21
C GLN A 13 7.75 -8.14 3.98
N ALA A 14 6.81 -7.25 4.28
CA ALA A 14 5.39 -7.47 4.03
C ALA A 14 4.86 -6.44 3.05
N VAL A 15 3.89 -6.83 2.24
CA VAL A 15 3.06 -5.91 1.44
C VAL A 15 1.71 -5.76 2.13
N ASP A 16 1.31 -4.52 2.38
CA ASP A 16 -0.01 -4.22 2.96
C ASP A 16 -0.69 -3.06 2.24
N GLY A 17 -2.02 -3.16 2.12
CA GLY A 17 -2.87 -2.19 1.46
C GLY A 17 -3.60 -1.29 2.46
N VAL A 18 -3.46 0.03 2.30
CA VAL A 18 -4.17 1.03 3.11
C VAL A 18 -5.06 1.88 2.22
N VAL A 19 -6.31 2.13 2.65
CA VAL A 19 -7.21 3.06 1.97
C VAL A 19 -7.40 4.31 2.83
N TYR A 20 -6.99 5.45 2.29
CA TYR A 20 -7.17 6.76 2.93
C TYR A 20 -8.46 7.41 2.43
N SER A 21 -9.20 8.03 3.35
CA SER A 21 -10.27 8.97 2.97
C SER A 21 -9.63 10.34 2.70
N LEU A 22 -10.03 10.98 1.61
CA LEU A 22 -9.55 12.31 1.25
C LEU A 22 -10.62 13.38 1.53
N PRO A 23 -10.23 14.64 1.78
CA PRO A 23 -11.17 15.74 1.81
C PRO A 23 -11.97 15.82 0.51
N TYR A 24 -13.26 16.10 0.62
CA TYR A 24 -14.12 16.22 -0.56
C TYR A 24 -13.82 17.50 -1.33
N THR A 25 -13.24 17.36 -2.51
CA THR A 25 -13.14 18.38 -3.56
C THR A 25 -13.43 17.73 -4.91
N ASP A 26 -13.93 18.49 -5.88
CA ASP A 26 -14.17 17.97 -7.23
C ASP A 26 -12.88 17.44 -7.86
N GLU A 27 -11.75 18.11 -7.59
CA GLU A 27 -10.41 17.68 -8.02
C GLU A 27 -10.02 16.32 -7.43
N ASN A 28 -10.17 16.12 -6.12
CA ASN A 28 -9.83 14.86 -5.47
C ASN A 28 -10.74 13.72 -5.97
N LEU A 29 -12.03 14.00 -6.14
CA LEU A 29 -12.98 13.03 -6.66
C LEU A 29 -12.67 12.65 -8.11
N GLN A 30 -12.30 13.61 -8.94
CA GLN A 30 -11.89 13.37 -10.32
C GLN A 30 -10.58 12.57 -10.40
N HIS A 31 -9.60 12.88 -9.56
CA HIS A 31 -8.27 12.26 -9.61
C HIS A 31 -8.24 10.87 -8.98
N PHE A 32 -8.80 10.70 -7.78
CA PHE A 32 -8.67 9.47 -7.01
C PHE A 32 -9.91 8.56 -7.06
N SER A 33 -11.06 9.10 -7.49
CA SER A 33 -12.36 8.42 -7.44
C SER A 33 -12.76 7.91 -6.05
N SER A 34 -13.84 7.13 -5.99
CA SER A 34 -14.35 6.53 -4.76
C SER A 34 -14.39 5.01 -4.89
N SER A 35 -14.26 4.29 -3.78
CA SER A 35 -14.42 2.84 -3.81
C SER A 35 -15.86 2.46 -4.15
N LYS A 36 -16.01 1.47 -5.03
CA LYS A 36 -17.30 0.90 -5.39
C LYS A 36 -17.51 -0.37 -4.58
N GLY A 37 -18.29 -0.27 -3.51
CA GLY A 37 -18.79 -1.44 -2.79
C GLY A 37 -19.79 -2.22 -3.64
N ARG A 38 -20.18 -3.42 -3.18
CA ARG A 38 -21.14 -4.28 -3.91
C ARG A 38 -22.48 -3.61 -4.22
N THR A 39 -22.91 -2.67 -3.38
CA THR A 39 -24.25 -2.05 -3.46
C THR A 39 -24.21 -0.54 -3.59
N LYS A 40 -23.11 0.11 -3.20
CA LYS A 40 -22.99 1.57 -3.20
C LYS A 40 -21.53 2.02 -3.30
N GLU A 41 -21.32 3.12 -4.00
CA GLU A 41 -20.06 3.85 -4.04
C GLU A 41 -19.89 4.72 -2.79
N ALA A 42 -18.65 4.86 -2.32
CA ALA A 42 -18.35 5.73 -1.19
C ALA A 42 -18.66 7.20 -1.54
N PRO A 43 -19.31 7.97 -0.65
CA PRO A 43 -19.73 9.34 -0.96
C PRO A 43 -18.58 10.37 -0.86
N TYR A 44 -17.33 9.91 -0.73
CA TYR A 44 -16.14 10.75 -0.59
C TYR A 44 -14.95 10.12 -1.34
N PRO A 45 -14.02 10.95 -1.86
CA PRO A 45 -12.84 10.45 -2.54
C PRO A 45 -11.96 9.62 -1.61
N GLN A 46 -11.34 8.60 -2.17
CA GLN A 46 -10.44 7.70 -1.45
C GLN A 46 -9.19 7.44 -2.28
N MET A 47 -8.06 7.24 -1.62
CA MET A 47 -6.80 6.88 -2.27
C MET A 47 -6.30 5.56 -1.68
N ARG A 48 -5.85 4.66 -2.56
CA ARG A 48 -5.23 3.40 -2.16
C ARG A 48 -3.72 3.60 -2.12
N SER A 49 -3.13 3.27 -0.98
CA SER A 49 -1.70 3.09 -0.84
C SER A 49 -1.40 1.60 -0.69
N VAL A 50 -0.31 1.15 -1.31
CA VAL A 50 0.27 -0.16 -1.05
C VAL A 50 1.68 0.06 -0.55
N CYS A 51 1.98 -0.48 0.63
CA CYS A 51 3.24 -0.24 1.34
C CYS A 51 4.07 -1.52 1.37
N LEU A 52 5.37 -1.38 1.15
CA LEU A 52 6.39 -2.37 1.48
C LEU A 52 6.93 -2.06 2.87
N ILE A 53 6.83 -3.00 3.80
CA ILE A 53 7.13 -2.77 5.22
C ILE A 53 8.21 -3.75 5.67
N ASN A 54 9.22 -3.24 6.39
CA ASN A 54 10.17 -4.09 7.10
C ASN A 54 9.49 -4.70 8.32
N THR A 55 9.43 -6.04 8.43
CA THR A 55 8.67 -6.67 9.52
C THR A 55 9.39 -6.67 10.87
N ASP A 56 10.68 -6.33 10.91
CA ASP A 56 11.48 -6.21 12.14
C ASP A 56 11.43 -4.77 12.68
N THR A 57 11.65 -3.77 11.82
CA THR A 57 11.69 -2.36 12.22
C THR A 57 10.33 -1.67 12.18
N HIS A 58 9.33 -2.26 11.53
CA HIS A 58 8.02 -1.67 11.23
C HIS A 58 8.09 -0.40 10.37
N GLU A 59 9.20 -0.18 9.66
CA GLU A 59 9.37 0.96 8.77
C GLU A 59 8.72 0.69 7.41
N ILE A 60 8.09 1.72 6.84
CA ILE A 60 7.69 1.71 5.44
C ILE A 60 8.95 1.95 4.61
N ILE A 61 9.34 0.93 3.84
CA ILE A 61 10.49 0.95 2.94
C ILE A 61 10.14 1.71 1.67
N ASP A 62 8.97 1.42 1.12
CA ASP A 62 8.47 2.02 -0.12
C ASP A 62 6.93 2.02 -0.13
N THR A 63 6.33 2.89 -0.93
CA THR A 63 4.88 2.96 -1.08
C THR A 63 4.49 3.45 -2.47
N THR A 64 3.45 2.83 -3.02
CA THR A 64 2.81 3.30 -4.26
C THR A 64 1.40 3.76 -3.96
N LEU A 65 1.04 4.94 -4.46
CA LEU A 65 -0.31 5.50 -4.33
C LEU A 65 -1.07 5.34 -5.65
N GLY A 66 -2.37 5.09 -5.54
CA GLY A 66 -3.25 4.93 -6.68
C GLY A 66 -4.69 5.36 -6.40
N ASP A 67 -5.41 5.61 -7.48
CA ASP A 67 -6.85 5.81 -7.43
C ASP A 67 -7.60 4.51 -7.06
N MET A 68 -8.89 4.60 -6.76
CA MET A 68 -9.70 3.43 -6.40
C MET A 68 -10.01 2.48 -7.56
N GLY A 69 -9.66 2.83 -8.80
CA GLY A 69 -9.71 1.95 -9.97
C GLY A 69 -8.52 0.99 -10.08
N GLN A 70 -7.39 1.29 -9.42
CA GLN A 70 -6.19 0.46 -9.43
C GLN A 70 -6.20 -0.55 -8.27
N GLY A 71 -6.18 -1.85 -8.58
CA GLY A 71 -6.13 -2.91 -7.56
C GLY A 71 -4.81 -2.99 -6.79
N GLU A 72 -4.84 -3.58 -5.60
CA GLU A 72 -3.66 -3.72 -4.71
C GLU A 72 -2.48 -4.43 -5.40
N ILE A 73 -2.72 -5.56 -6.07
CA ILE A 73 -1.68 -6.32 -6.79
C ILE A 73 -1.13 -5.54 -8.00
N THR A 74 -1.87 -4.57 -8.54
CA THR A 74 -1.37 -3.69 -9.62
C THR A 74 -0.39 -2.66 -9.07
N LEU A 75 -0.68 -2.11 -7.88
CA LEU A 75 0.19 -1.15 -7.21
C LEU A 75 1.41 -1.84 -6.58
N ALA A 76 1.23 -3.03 -5.97
CA ALA A 76 2.31 -3.81 -5.37
C ALA A 76 3.45 -4.14 -6.36
N ARG A 77 3.14 -4.33 -7.64
CA ARG A 77 4.15 -4.59 -8.69
C ARG A 77 5.08 -3.41 -8.97
N GLN A 78 4.74 -2.22 -8.49
CA GLN A 78 5.53 -1.00 -8.67
C GLN A 78 6.48 -0.74 -7.50
N LEU A 79 6.35 -1.52 -6.41
CA LEU A 79 7.18 -1.38 -5.23
C LEU A 79 8.64 -1.78 -5.52
N ASN A 80 9.56 -1.00 -4.98
CA ASN A 80 10.99 -1.26 -5.04
C ASN A 80 11.42 -2.18 -3.89
N VAL A 81 11.35 -3.49 -4.13
CA VAL A 81 11.81 -4.50 -3.18
C VAL A 81 13.33 -4.46 -3.06
N GLN A 82 13.84 -4.44 -1.83
CA GLN A 82 15.28 -4.40 -1.58
C GLN A 82 15.94 -5.74 -1.92
N ASP A 83 17.20 -5.72 -2.38
CA ASP A 83 18.00 -6.93 -2.56
C ASP A 83 18.16 -7.71 -1.25
N ASN A 84 18.37 -9.03 -1.35
CA ASN A 84 18.55 -9.91 -0.19
C ASN A 84 17.39 -9.86 0.82
N SER A 85 16.16 -9.76 0.29
CA SER A 85 14.93 -9.80 1.06
C SER A 85 13.97 -10.88 0.54
N ILE A 86 12.97 -11.20 1.35
CA ILE A 86 11.81 -12.00 0.97
C ILE A 86 10.55 -11.22 1.30
N THR A 87 9.59 -11.20 0.38
CA THR A 87 8.28 -10.58 0.56
C THR A 87 7.25 -11.66 0.83
N LEU A 88 6.48 -11.53 1.91
CA LEU A 88 5.38 -12.43 2.29
C LEU A 88 4.01 -11.84 1.95
#